data_AF-A0A3S0QQ47-F1
#
_entry.id   AF-A0A3S0QQ47-F1
#
_cell.length_a   1.000
_cell.length_b   1.000
_cell.length_c   1.000
_cell.angle_alpha   90.00
_cell.angle_beta   90.00
_cell.angle_gamma   90.00
#
_symmetry.space_group_name_H-M   'P 1'
#
loop_
_entity.id
_entity.type
_entity.pdbx_description
1 polymer ?
#
loop_
_entity_poly.entity_id
_entity_poly.type
_entity_poly.pdbx_seq_one_letter_code
_entity_poly.pdbx_strand_id
1 'polypeptide(L)'
;MKRNLIALSGVFLCAGLAACGTPKDAQELTQKTIQYRCGASGQQRLAVQYTFQGAEALNAKVVYNKQSLDLARDNSSTADMVGNTFRGSGFTWTTDKLTPENASTVHGNTLTQEAPKVINGQKVVVNNILAKDCKVVS
;
A
#
# COMPACT_ATOMS: atom_id res chain seq x y z
N MET A 1 63.20 7.71 -43.46
CA MET A 1 63.63 6.30 -43.28
C MET A 1 62.63 5.58 -42.39
N LYS A 2 62.13 4.42 -42.87
CA LYS A 2 61.56 3.21 -42.22
C LYS A 2 61.09 3.34 -40.74
N ARG A 3 59.77 3.28 -40.49
CA ARG A 3 58.94 2.12 -40.03
C ARG A 3 59.12 1.76 -38.54
N ASN A 4 58.01 1.75 -37.78
CA ASN A 4 57.43 0.53 -37.19
C ASN A 4 56.11 0.81 -36.44
N LEU A 5 55.06 0.11 -36.85
CA LEU A 5 53.77 -0.05 -36.17
C LEU A 5 53.95 -1.00 -34.98
N ILE A 6 53.44 -0.63 -33.80
CA ILE A 6 53.12 -1.59 -32.74
C ILE A 6 51.68 -1.32 -32.31
N ALA A 7 50.78 -2.20 -32.74
CA ALA A 7 49.45 -2.33 -32.20
C ALA A 7 49.53 -3.14 -30.91
N LEU A 8 49.03 -2.59 -29.81
CA LEU A 8 48.74 -3.33 -28.58
C LEU A 8 47.27 -3.11 -28.24
N SER A 9 46.49 -4.08 -28.66
CA SER A 9 45.13 -4.37 -28.25
C SER A 9 45.06 -4.55 -26.73
N GLY A 10 44.54 -3.55 -26.03
CA GLY A 10 44.14 -3.64 -24.63
C GLY A 10 42.66 -3.99 -24.53
N VAL A 11 42.35 -5.27 -24.36
CA VAL A 11 41.03 -5.73 -23.91
C VAL A 11 40.87 -5.27 -22.47
N PHE A 12 40.13 -4.18 -22.25
CA PHE A 12 39.67 -3.86 -20.91
C PHE A 12 38.63 -4.90 -20.51
N LEU A 13 39.01 -5.76 -19.56
CA LEU A 13 38.12 -6.66 -18.86
C LEU A 13 36.92 -5.84 -18.34
N CYS A 14 35.71 -6.22 -18.77
CA CYS A 14 34.49 -5.85 -18.08
C CYS A 14 34.55 -6.44 -16.67
N ALA A 15 35.07 -5.66 -15.72
CA ALA A 15 34.94 -5.94 -14.31
C ALA A 15 33.43 -6.00 -14.01
N GLY A 16 33.01 -7.13 -13.46
CA GLY A 16 31.61 -7.44 -13.23
C GLY A 16 30.90 -6.30 -12.51
N LEU A 17 29.68 -5.98 -12.96
CA LEU A 17 28.73 -5.26 -12.12
C LEU A 17 28.49 -6.12 -10.88
N ALA A 18 29.27 -5.88 -9.83
CA ALA A 18 28.80 -6.16 -8.49
C ALA A 18 27.53 -5.33 -8.35
N ALA A 19 26.38 -6.00 -8.35
CA ALA A 19 25.12 -5.38 -7.99
C ALA A 19 25.25 -4.94 -6.54
N CYS A 20 25.74 -3.70 -6.34
CA CYS A 20 25.65 -3.00 -5.08
C CYS A 20 24.15 -2.84 -4.80
N GLY A 21 23.58 -3.80 -4.09
CA GLY A 21 22.32 -3.61 -3.42
C GLY A 21 22.54 -2.52 -2.38
N THR A 22 22.30 -1.27 -2.76
CA THR A 22 22.21 -0.19 -1.79
C THR A 22 21.16 -0.60 -0.77
N PRO A 23 21.48 -0.61 0.54
CA PRO A 23 20.48 -0.88 1.56
C PRO A 23 19.34 0.11 1.34
N LYS A 24 18.09 -0.40 1.27
CA LYS A 24 16.90 0.44 1.15
C LYS A 24 16.96 1.51 2.23
N ASP A 25 16.99 2.78 1.80
CA ASP A 25 16.98 3.89 2.73
C ASP A 25 15.64 3.83 3.49
N ALA A 26 15.69 3.87 4.82
CA ALA A 26 14.49 3.89 5.66
C ALA A 26 13.59 5.09 5.36
N GLN A 27 14.12 6.12 4.68
CA GLN A 27 13.39 7.31 4.27
C GLN A 27 12.80 7.21 2.86
N GLU A 28 13.16 6.19 2.06
CA GLU A 28 12.65 6.02 0.69
C GLU A 28 11.14 5.74 0.71
N LEU A 29 10.39 6.52 -0.09
CA LEU A 29 8.98 6.28 -0.29
C LEU A 29 8.76 5.23 -1.37
N THR A 30 8.02 4.17 -1.03
CA THR A 30 7.62 3.15 -1.99
C THR A 30 6.11 3.08 -2.10
N GLN A 31 5.60 2.75 -3.29
CA GLN A 31 4.17 2.61 -3.54
C GLN A 31 3.84 1.21 -4.03
N LYS A 32 2.73 0.65 -3.52
CA LYS A 32 2.18 -0.61 -4.02
C LYS A 32 0.68 -0.49 -4.23
N THR A 33 0.24 -0.88 -5.42
CA THR A 33 -1.19 -0.94 -5.75
C THR A 33 -1.67 -2.38 -5.66
N ILE A 34 -2.65 -2.60 -4.80
CA ILE A 34 -3.23 -3.91 -4.50
C ILE A 34 -4.68 -3.93 -4.98
N GLN A 35 -5.05 -4.99 -5.68
CA GLN A 35 -6.42 -5.24 -6.12
C GLN A 35 -7.08 -6.22 -5.16
N TYR A 36 -8.26 -5.84 -4.65
CA TYR A 36 -9.05 -6.66 -3.75
C TYR A 36 -10.38 -7.08 -4.36
N ARG A 37 -10.82 -8.27 -3.97
CA ARG A 37 -12.17 -8.79 -4.15
C ARG A 37 -12.80 -8.97 -2.79
N CYS A 38 -13.89 -8.27 -2.53
CA CYS A 38 -14.54 -8.18 -1.23
C CYS A 38 -15.89 -8.89 -1.21
N GLY A 39 -16.29 -9.30 0.00
CA GLY A 39 -17.56 -9.96 0.29
C GLY A 39 -17.56 -11.45 -0.04
N ALA A 40 -18.59 -12.16 0.44
CA ALA A 40 -18.68 -13.62 0.34
C ALA A 40 -18.60 -14.15 -1.11
N SER A 41 -19.08 -13.37 -2.09
CA SER A 41 -19.03 -13.72 -3.52
C SER A 41 -17.85 -13.10 -4.26
N GLY A 42 -17.01 -12.28 -3.61
CA GLY A 42 -15.89 -11.58 -4.24
C GLY A 42 -16.30 -10.62 -5.36
N GLN A 43 -17.57 -10.25 -5.50
CA GLN A 43 -18.03 -9.44 -6.63
C GLN A 43 -17.60 -7.98 -6.50
N GLN A 44 -17.42 -7.51 -5.28
CA GLN A 44 -17.06 -6.13 -5.02
C GLN A 44 -15.56 -5.93 -5.26
N ARG A 45 -15.22 -5.00 -6.15
CA ARG A 45 -13.82 -4.65 -6.46
C ARG A 45 -13.42 -3.41 -5.69
N LEU A 46 -12.20 -3.43 -5.17
CA LEU A 46 -11.60 -2.33 -4.45
C LEU A 46 -10.11 -2.32 -4.76
N ALA A 47 -9.56 -1.18 -5.19
CA ALA A 47 -8.13 -1.03 -5.42
C ALA A 47 -7.55 -0.11 -4.36
N VAL A 48 -6.40 -0.45 -3.80
CA VAL A 48 -5.72 0.41 -2.82
C VAL A 48 -4.28 0.63 -3.25
N GLN A 49 -3.89 1.89 -3.39
CA GLN A 49 -2.48 2.26 -3.48
C GLN A 49 -1.99 2.63 -2.08
N TYR A 50 -1.09 1.83 -1.55
CA TYR A 50 -0.38 2.13 -0.30
C TYR A 50 0.90 2.90 -0.59
N THR A 51 1.19 3.89 0.22
CA THR A 51 2.50 4.55 0.28
C THR A 51 3.19 4.16 1.57
N PHE A 52 4.44 3.71 1.47
CA PHE A 52 5.26 3.28 2.58
C PHE A 52 6.49 4.15 2.74
N GLN A 53 7.00 4.22 3.96
CA GLN A 53 8.34 4.71 4.28
C GLN A 53 9.04 3.64 5.13
N GLY A 54 10.09 3.02 4.58
CA GLY A 54 10.63 1.80 5.16
C GLY A 54 9.54 0.71 5.25
N ALA A 55 9.34 0.14 6.45
CA ALA A 55 8.30 -0.86 6.68
C ALA A 55 6.91 -0.28 7.00
N GLU A 56 6.82 1.02 7.26
CA GLU A 56 5.61 1.67 7.75
C GLU A 56 4.72 2.13 6.60
N ALA A 57 3.43 1.76 6.66
CA ALA A 57 2.43 2.26 5.72
C ALA A 57 1.91 3.63 6.20
N LEU A 58 2.13 4.67 5.39
CA LEU A 58 1.79 6.05 5.74
C LEU A 58 0.39 6.45 5.26
N ASN A 59 0.04 6.06 4.04
CA ASN A 59 -1.20 6.46 3.38
C ASN A 59 -1.79 5.31 2.57
N ALA A 60 -3.11 5.35 2.41
CA ALA A 60 -3.88 4.47 1.53
C ALA A 60 -4.80 5.31 0.66
N LYS A 61 -4.58 5.26 -0.66
CA LYS A 61 -5.53 5.78 -1.64
C LYS A 61 -6.46 4.65 -2.09
N VAL A 62 -7.68 4.65 -1.57
CA VAL A 62 -8.69 3.62 -1.83
C VAL A 62 -9.58 4.06 -2.99
N VAL A 63 -9.67 3.24 -4.02
CA VAL A 63 -10.60 3.40 -5.13
C VAL A 63 -11.74 2.40 -4.98
N TYR A 64 -12.92 2.92 -4.66
CA TYR A 64 -14.14 2.14 -4.46
C TYR A 64 -15.30 2.77 -5.23
N ASN A 65 -16.04 1.97 -6.01
CA ASN A 65 -17.18 2.44 -6.81
C ASN A 65 -16.90 3.73 -7.65
N LYS A 66 -15.72 3.79 -8.30
CA LYS A 66 -15.22 4.95 -9.07
C LYS A 66 -14.91 6.21 -8.26
N GLN A 67 -15.05 6.17 -6.94
CA GLN A 67 -14.61 7.23 -6.02
C GLN A 67 -13.20 6.94 -5.52
N SER A 68 -12.37 7.98 -5.43
CA SER A 68 -11.04 7.92 -4.80
C SER A 68 -11.12 8.52 -3.40
N LEU A 69 -10.53 7.83 -2.43
CA LEU A 69 -10.49 8.22 -1.02
C LEU A 69 -9.02 8.28 -0.59
N ASP A 70 -8.53 9.45 -0.26
CA ASP A 70 -7.18 9.62 0.29
C ASP A 70 -7.25 9.50 1.82
N LEU A 71 -6.63 8.45 2.37
CA LEU A 71 -6.68 8.11 3.79
C LEU A 71 -5.27 8.10 4.37
N ALA A 72 -5.09 8.70 5.54
CA ALA A 72 -3.85 8.70 6.29
C ALA A 72 -3.85 7.59 7.34
N ARG A 73 -2.67 7.03 7.65
CA ARG A 73 -2.51 6.04 8.71
C ARG A 73 -2.88 6.65 10.07
N ASP A 74 -3.78 5.99 10.79
CA ASP A 74 -4.03 6.28 12.21
C ASP A 74 -3.06 5.44 13.06
N ASN A 75 -2.13 6.08 13.74
CA ASN A 75 -1.09 5.47 14.57
C ASN A 75 -1.42 5.47 16.08
N SER A 76 -2.70 5.68 16.44
CA SER A 76 -3.11 5.51 17.83
C SER A 76 -2.93 4.05 18.26
N SER A 77 -2.51 3.83 19.51
CA SER A 77 -2.20 2.49 20.03
C SER A 77 -3.34 1.48 19.88
N THR A 78 -4.60 1.93 19.93
CA THR A 78 -5.79 1.11 19.69
C THR A 78 -5.95 0.71 18.22
N ALA A 79 -5.57 1.57 17.28
CA ALA A 79 -5.65 1.32 15.85
C ALA A 79 -4.64 0.26 15.37
N ASP A 80 -3.53 0.10 16.09
CA ASP A 80 -2.48 -0.88 15.78
C ASP A 80 -2.80 -2.30 16.27
N MET A 81 -3.71 -2.44 17.25
CA MET A 81 -4.14 -3.75 17.75
C MET A 81 -4.93 -4.57 16.73
N VAL A 82 -5.48 -3.92 15.69
CA VAL A 82 -6.33 -4.54 14.66
C VAL A 82 -5.63 -4.65 13.29
N GLY A 83 -4.32 -4.37 13.23
CA GLY A 83 -3.55 -4.27 12.00
C GLY A 83 -3.33 -2.81 11.58
N ASN A 84 -3.45 -2.52 10.29
CA ASN A 84 -3.33 -1.14 9.80
C ASN A 84 -4.72 -0.52 9.58
N THR A 85 -4.94 0.62 10.23
CA THR A 85 -6.12 1.48 10.09
C THR A 85 -5.74 2.80 9.40
N PHE A 86 -6.50 3.16 8.36
CA PHE A 86 -6.36 4.41 7.63
C PHE A 86 -7.68 5.19 7.69
N ARG A 87 -7.61 6.50 7.92
CA ARG A 87 -8.79 7.37 8.07
C ARG A 87 -8.69 8.64 7.23
N GLY A 88 -9.83 9.15 6.81
CA GLY A 88 -9.93 10.42 6.09
C GLY A 88 -11.34 10.68 5.58
N SER A 89 -11.80 11.93 5.66
CA SER A 89 -13.09 12.39 5.12
C SER A 89 -14.31 11.54 5.55
N GLY A 90 -14.32 11.05 6.80
CA GLY A 90 -15.38 10.20 7.34
C GLY A 90 -15.33 8.74 6.85
N PHE A 91 -14.22 8.30 6.24
CA PHE A 91 -13.99 6.91 5.86
C PHE A 91 -12.92 6.27 6.72
N THR A 92 -13.06 4.97 6.96
CA THR A 92 -12.04 4.14 7.60
C THR A 92 -11.77 2.89 6.75
N TRP A 93 -10.51 2.64 6.43
CA TRP A 93 -10.04 1.41 5.79
C TRP A 93 -9.15 0.65 6.78
N THR A 94 -9.40 -0.66 6.93
CA THR A 94 -8.62 -1.53 7.81
C THR A 94 -8.08 -2.73 7.07
N THR A 95 -6.89 -3.16 7.44
CA THR A 95 -6.23 -4.38 6.95
C THR A 95 -5.55 -5.10 8.10
N ASP A 96 -5.11 -6.33 7.87
CA ASP A 96 -4.10 -6.93 8.76
C ASP A 96 -2.79 -6.13 8.67
N LYS A 97 -1.83 -6.44 9.54
CA LYS A 97 -0.55 -5.72 9.56
C LYS A 97 0.16 -5.84 8.21
N LEU A 98 0.43 -4.69 7.60
CA LEU A 98 0.89 -4.58 6.22
C LEU A 98 2.25 -3.87 6.16
N THR A 99 3.16 -4.42 5.36
CA THR A 99 4.49 -3.90 5.03
C THR A 99 4.67 -3.95 3.51
N PRO A 100 5.69 -3.28 2.94
CA PRO A 100 5.96 -3.39 1.51
C PRO A 100 6.14 -4.85 1.05
N GLU A 101 6.73 -5.70 1.88
CA GLU A 101 7.07 -7.08 1.55
C GLU A 101 5.83 -7.97 1.44
N ASN A 102 4.82 -7.77 2.31
CA ASN A 102 3.64 -8.63 2.39
C ASN A 102 2.37 -8.00 1.77
N ALA A 103 2.43 -6.76 1.26
CA ALA A 103 1.24 -6.05 0.77
C ALA A 103 0.42 -6.81 -0.29
N SER A 104 1.06 -7.67 -1.08
CA SER A 104 0.39 -8.51 -2.10
C SER A 104 -0.28 -9.77 -1.56
N THR A 105 -0.23 -10.01 -0.25
CA THR A 105 -0.86 -11.18 0.38
C THR A 105 -1.74 -10.81 1.57
N VAL A 106 -1.59 -9.60 2.11
CA VAL A 106 -2.33 -9.13 3.29
C VAL A 106 -3.81 -8.96 3.00
N HIS A 107 -4.62 -9.45 3.93
CA HIS A 107 -6.07 -9.31 3.89
C HIS A 107 -6.52 -7.88 4.19
N GLY A 108 -7.45 -7.38 3.38
CA GLY A 108 -8.21 -6.17 3.68
C GLY A 108 -9.43 -6.54 4.53
N ASN A 109 -9.60 -5.87 5.66
CA ASN A 109 -10.63 -6.23 6.63
C ASN A 109 -11.95 -5.55 6.31
N THR A 110 -12.02 -4.22 6.44
CA THR A 110 -13.25 -3.45 6.16
C THR A 110 -12.99 -2.04 5.65
N LEU A 111 -13.84 -1.58 4.72
CA LEU A 111 -14.02 -0.16 4.38
C LEU A 111 -15.36 0.29 4.96
N THR A 112 -15.35 1.37 5.75
CA THR A 112 -16.56 1.95 6.33
C THR A 112 -16.68 3.44 6.01
N GLN A 113 -17.90 3.95 6.11
CA GLN A 113 -18.22 5.37 6.02
C GLN A 113 -19.10 5.79 7.19
N GLU A 114 -18.74 6.89 7.83
CA GLU A 114 -19.54 7.56 8.84
C GLU A 114 -20.84 8.08 8.23
N ALA A 115 -21.96 7.79 8.90
CA ALA A 115 -23.27 8.30 8.53
C ALA A 115 -24.00 8.78 9.80
N PRO A 116 -24.53 10.02 9.82
CA PRO A 116 -25.38 10.46 10.91
C PRO A 116 -26.71 9.70 10.86
N LYS A 117 -27.12 9.17 12.01
CA LYS A 117 -28.45 8.57 12.23
C LYS A 117 -29.11 9.25 13.42
N VAL A 118 -30.44 9.32 13.38
CA VAL A 118 -31.23 9.74 14.54
C VAL A 118 -31.78 8.49 15.20
N ILE A 119 -31.40 8.26 16.45
CA ILE A 119 -31.87 7.14 17.27
C ILE A 119 -32.49 7.77 18.52
N ASN A 120 -33.78 7.51 18.76
CA ASN A 120 -34.54 8.10 19.88
C ASN A 120 -34.43 9.64 19.97
N GLY A 121 -34.46 10.33 18.83
CA GLY A 121 -34.37 11.79 18.77
C GLY A 121 -32.95 12.36 18.90
N GLN A 122 -31.94 11.54 19.17
CA GLN A 122 -30.54 11.97 19.29
C GLN A 122 -29.75 11.66 18.01
N LYS A 123 -28.93 12.61 17.54
CA LYS A 123 -27.99 12.40 16.44
C LYS A 123 -26.80 11.57 16.92
N VAL A 124 -26.59 10.43 16.29
CA VAL A 124 -25.49 9.48 16.54
C VAL A 124 -24.77 9.23 15.23
N VAL A 125 -23.43 9.21 15.24
CA VAL A 125 -22.64 8.79 14.07
C VAL A 125 -22.47 7.28 14.11
N VAL A 126 -22.87 6.61 13.04
CA VAL A 126 -22.65 5.16 12.87
C VAL A 126 -21.72 4.91 11.69
N ASN A 127 -21.02 3.78 11.70
CA ASN A 127 -20.17 3.36 10.60
C ASN A 127 -20.89 2.34 9.72
N ASN A 128 -21.22 2.72 8.49
CA ASN A 128 -21.78 1.80 7.50
C ASN A 128 -20.65 1.02 6.83
N ILE A 129 -20.77 -0.31 6.77
CA ILE A 129 -19.82 -1.16 6.06
C ILE A 129 -20.07 -1.02 4.56
N LEU A 130 -19.07 -0.49 3.85
CA LEU A 130 -19.06 -0.40 2.39
C LEU A 130 -18.43 -1.62 1.75
N ALA A 131 -17.34 -2.13 2.34
CA ALA A 131 -16.63 -3.34 1.91
C ALA A 131 -16.21 -4.14 3.14
N LYS A 132 -16.22 -5.47 3.05
CA LYS A 132 -15.68 -6.36 4.08
C LYS A 132 -15.10 -7.63 3.48
N ASP A 133 -14.21 -8.29 4.21
CA ASP A 133 -13.62 -9.59 3.82
C ASP A 133 -12.98 -9.51 2.42
N CYS A 134 -11.95 -8.68 2.31
CA CYS A 134 -11.31 -8.29 1.05
C CYS A 134 -10.01 -9.07 0.84
N LYS A 135 -10.03 -9.97 -0.16
CA LYS A 135 -8.88 -10.81 -0.50
C LYS A 135 -8.12 -10.24 -1.68
N VAL A 136 -6.78 -10.33 -1.64
CA VAL A 136 -5.94 -9.91 -2.75
C VAL A 136 -6.22 -10.78 -3.98
N VAL A 137 -6.25 -10.15 -5.15
CA VAL A 137 -6.26 -10.83 -6.43
C VAL A 137 -4.83 -10.84 -6.97
N SER A 138 -4.24 -12.03 -7.07
CA SER A 138 -2.97 -12.29 -7.75
C SER A 138 -3.17 -12.43 -9.26
#